data_AF-A0A8H5F6I8-F1
#
_entry.id   AF-A0A8H5F6I8-F1
#
_cell.length_a   1.000
_cell.length_b   1.000
_cell.length_c   1.000
_cell.angle_alpha   90.00
_cell.angle_beta   90.00
_cell.angle_gamma   90.00
#
_symmetry.space_group_name_H-M   'P 1'
#
loop_
_entity.id
_entity.type
_entity.pdbx_description
1 polymer ?
#
loop_
_entity_poly.entity_id
_entity_poly.type
_entity_poly.pdbx_seq_one_letter_code
_entity_poly.pdbx_strand_id
1 'polypeptide(L)'
;MPALPSELIRQIVEDIVDDVNDPVYFRHLSVVSLTSRLLRHEAQRLLFRDSGELYTASASRGKTILFLDAVLSSSERLALFVNRFSITFDDFFNPTSDETTALIRQLGNALEAMRNLTFLDVVQRTAGLHSLPSILQDTHFKLTSFRWSGYSNGVAEVIDLKTDFLRRQDNIDHLQMLGFVDQSTLKSISADILPRLRSLSAPYPLTEILLPGRDITSLQWSTPLDNPATPYQSSLVLGFPFHPGTLSKELGRIRYLSYDPIDTTVPVGPDIRRIAPHLTRLICLETCRDIIKHVEALSQIPHLEILVLNADGSRSRMPKRRDMTKVATACESLEHIDIEDNHGKLLRFYYDYSSKTHLFDTIDESQWYAWINDHDNPWINDYDSSDEE
;
A
#
# COMPACT_ATOMS: atom_id res chain seq x y z
N MET A 1 38.12 29.67 0.30
CA MET A 1 37.44 29.44 1.59
C MET A 1 37.38 27.95 1.82
N PRO A 2 37.68 27.44 3.03
CA PRO A 2 37.46 26.03 3.35
C PRO A 2 35.97 25.71 3.17
N ALA A 3 35.67 24.62 2.49
CA ALA A 3 34.29 24.14 2.35
C ALA A 3 33.80 23.66 3.72
N LEU A 4 32.58 24.03 4.09
CA LEU A 4 31.94 23.45 5.28
C LEU A 4 31.75 21.94 5.06
N PRO A 5 31.90 21.11 6.10
CA PRO A 5 31.54 19.69 6.06
C PRO A 5 30.10 19.51 5.59
N SER A 6 29.84 18.46 4.80
CA SER A 6 28.51 18.12 4.28
C SER A 6 27.48 17.93 5.39
N GLU A 7 27.90 17.46 6.55
CA GLU A 7 27.05 17.19 7.71
C GLU A 7 26.50 18.48 8.30
N LEU A 8 27.32 19.54 8.37
CA LEU A 8 26.88 20.85 8.86
C LEU A 8 25.96 21.55 7.85
N ILE A 9 26.27 21.43 6.55
CA ILE A 9 25.41 21.98 5.49
C ILE A 9 24.04 21.27 5.50
N ARG A 10 24.03 19.94 5.69
CA ARG A 10 22.81 19.15 5.77
C ARG A 10 21.92 19.63 6.91
N GLN A 11 22.48 19.76 8.11
CA GLN A 11 21.74 20.23 9.27
C GLN A 11 21.18 21.63 9.06
N ILE A 12 21.94 22.56 8.47
CA ILE A 12 21.44 23.90 8.14
C ILE A 12 20.24 23.85 7.19
N VAL A 13 20.28 22.99 6.17
CA VAL A 13 19.16 22.90 5.20
C VAL A 13 17.95 22.19 5.81
N GLU A 14 18.17 21.20 6.68
CA GLU A 14 17.10 20.52 7.42
C GLU A 14 16.47 21.48 8.45
N ASP A 15 17.25 22.33 9.14
CA ASP A 15 16.77 23.33 10.10
C ASP A 15 16.08 24.55 9.45
N ILE A 16 16.35 24.85 8.16
CA ILE A 16 15.59 25.89 7.42
C ILE A 16 14.12 25.47 7.25
N VAL A 17 13.83 24.21 7.52
CA VAL A 17 12.65 23.52 7.04
C VAL A 17 12.05 22.70 8.18
N ASP A 18 11.36 23.41 9.08
CA ASP A 18 10.82 22.86 10.33
C ASP A 18 9.73 21.77 10.12
N ASP A 19 9.09 21.73 8.96
CA ASP A 19 8.05 20.75 8.64
C ASP A 19 8.09 20.36 7.15
N VAL A 20 8.22 19.06 6.87
CA VAL A 20 8.23 18.49 5.49
C VAL A 20 6.87 18.66 4.81
N ASN A 21 5.81 18.82 5.60
CA ASN A 21 4.43 18.87 5.14
C ASN A 21 3.91 20.31 4.98
N ASP A 22 4.68 21.33 5.35
CA ASP A 22 4.30 22.72 5.10
C ASP A 22 4.44 23.03 3.60
N PRO A 23 3.41 23.49 2.87
CA PRO A 23 3.53 23.89 1.46
C PRO A 23 4.60 24.97 1.20
N VAL A 24 5.02 25.70 2.23
CA VAL A 24 6.14 26.65 2.20
C VAL A 24 7.51 25.93 2.10
N TYR A 25 7.61 24.66 2.51
CA TYR A 25 8.76 23.74 2.37
C TYR A 25 9.37 23.79 0.97
N PHE A 26 8.56 23.47 -0.03
CA PHE A 26 8.99 23.36 -1.42
C PHE A 26 9.48 24.71 -1.94
N ARG A 27 8.80 25.80 -1.54
CA ARG A 27 9.16 27.16 -1.95
C ARG A 27 10.50 27.58 -1.35
N HIS A 28 10.73 27.36 -0.06
CA HIS A 28 11.98 27.68 0.61
C HIS A 28 13.15 26.91 0.02
N LEU A 29 13.01 25.59 -0.13
CA LEU A 29 14.06 24.78 -0.73
C LEU A 29 14.32 25.16 -2.20
N SER A 30 13.29 25.48 -2.96
CA SER A 30 13.43 25.99 -4.33
C SER A 30 14.24 27.28 -4.36
N VAL A 31 13.90 28.25 -3.50
CA VAL A 31 14.65 29.52 -3.39
C VAL A 31 16.09 29.25 -2.99
N VAL A 32 16.34 28.41 -1.99
CA VAL A 32 17.71 28.05 -1.54
C VAL A 32 18.49 27.39 -2.68
N SER A 33 17.87 26.48 -3.43
CA SER A 33 18.51 25.79 -4.57
C SER A 33 18.97 26.76 -5.67
N LEU A 34 18.16 27.79 -5.93
CA LEU A 34 18.42 28.80 -6.96
C LEU A 34 19.43 29.85 -6.50
N THR A 35 19.32 30.30 -5.24
CA THR A 35 20.03 31.48 -4.73
C THR A 35 21.34 31.17 -4.00
N SER A 36 21.50 29.99 -3.39
CA SER A 36 22.69 29.65 -2.60
C SER A 36 23.53 28.57 -3.28
N ARG A 37 24.73 28.93 -3.77
CA ARG A 37 25.67 27.94 -4.35
C ARG A 37 26.12 26.90 -3.32
N LEU A 38 26.22 27.27 -2.05
CA LEU A 38 26.70 26.42 -0.97
C LEU A 38 25.63 25.39 -0.57
N LEU A 39 24.38 25.84 -0.40
CA LEU A 39 23.28 25.00 0.08
C LEU A 39 22.55 24.28 -1.06
N ARG A 40 22.79 24.68 -2.32
CA ARG A 40 22.09 24.13 -3.50
C ARG A 40 22.06 22.61 -3.53
N HIS A 41 23.16 21.96 -3.17
CA HIS A 41 23.26 20.52 -3.22
C HIS A 41 22.26 19.85 -2.27
N GLU A 42 22.29 20.21 -0.99
CA GLU A 42 21.40 19.63 0.01
C GLU A 42 19.94 20.06 -0.20
N ALA A 43 19.71 21.29 -0.69
CA ALA A 43 18.37 21.72 -1.06
C ALA A 43 17.80 20.89 -2.23
N GLN A 44 18.60 20.62 -3.27
CA GLN A 44 18.21 19.73 -4.36
C GLN A 44 18.01 18.29 -3.88
N ARG A 45 18.87 17.80 -2.96
CA ARG A 45 18.70 16.47 -2.37
C ARG A 45 17.32 16.35 -1.72
N LEU A 46 16.93 17.31 -0.88
CA LEU A 46 15.64 17.27 -0.20
C LEU A 46 14.44 17.49 -1.14
N LEU A 47 14.55 18.38 -2.13
CA LEU A 47 13.50 18.62 -3.13
C LEU A 47 13.17 17.39 -3.97
N PHE A 48 14.18 16.60 -4.32
CA PHE A 48 14.03 15.43 -5.20
C PHE A 48 13.94 14.11 -4.42
N ARG A 49 14.19 14.10 -3.10
CA ARG A 49 14.18 12.88 -2.27
C ARG A 49 12.82 12.21 -2.25
N ASP A 50 11.79 13.01 -1.98
CA ASP A 50 10.41 12.56 -1.88
C ASP A 50 9.56 13.30 -2.90
N SER A 51 9.38 12.68 -4.05
CA SER A 51 8.55 13.23 -5.14
C SER A 51 7.12 12.70 -5.11
N GLY A 52 6.75 12.02 -4.01
CA GLY A 52 5.60 11.12 -3.90
C GLY A 52 4.23 11.74 -4.17
N GLU A 53 4.01 13.02 -3.85
CA GLU A 53 2.68 13.64 -3.95
C GLU A 53 2.53 14.63 -5.10
N LEU A 54 3.58 14.91 -5.86
CA LEU A 54 3.55 16.01 -6.84
C LEU A 54 2.75 15.71 -8.13
N TYR A 55 2.22 14.50 -8.30
CA TYR A 55 1.77 14.01 -9.61
C TYR A 55 0.41 13.30 -9.69
N THR A 56 -0.58 13.69 -8.86
CA THR A 56 -1.97 13.26 -9.06
C THR A 56 -2.73 14.20 -10.01
N ALA A 57 -3.50 13.59 -10.94
CA ALA A 57 -4.53 14.11 -11.84
C ALA A 57 -4.35 15.47 -12.59
N SER A 58 -4.18 15.37 -13.92
CA SER A 58 -4.38 16.39 -14.99
C SER A 58 -3.63 17.74 -14.92
N ALA A 59 -3.54 18.40 -13.76
CA ALA A 59 -2.71 19.59 -13.50
C ALA A 59 -1.21 19.24 -13.39
N SER A 60 -0.90 17.94 -13.28
CA SER A 60 0.43 17.40 -13.02
C SER A 60 1.23 17.03 -14.27
N ARG A 61 0.63 16.84 -15.46
CA ARG A 61 1.40 16.38 -16.66
C ARG A 61 2.57 17.31 -16.99
N GLY A 62 2.35 18.63 -16.91
CA GLY A 62 3.42 19.61 -17.10
C GLY A 62 4.49 19.53 -16.02
N LYS A 63 4.11 19.32 -14.75
CA LYS A 63 5.06 19.12 -13.65
C LYS A 63 5.84 17.82 -13.80
N THR A 64 5.20 16.73 -14.23
CA THR A 64 5.84 15.44 -14.48
C THR A 64 6.86 15.57 -15.59
N ILE A 65 6.51 16.20 -16.73
CA ILE A 65 7.45 16.47 -17.81
C ILE A 65 8.62 17.31 -17.31
N LEU A 66 8.38 18.40 -16.58
CA LEU A 66 9.45 19.24 -16.03
C LEU A 66 10.36 18.49 -15.05
N PHE A 67 9.80 17.58 -14.25
CA PHE A 67 10.58 16.74 -13.35
C PHE A 67 11.42 15.72 -14.09
N LEU A 68 10.82 14.99 -15.04
CA LEU A 68 11.53 14.03 -15.88
C LEU A 68 12.62 14.74 -16.69
N ASP A 69 12.32 15.93 -17.22
CA ASP A 69 13.30 16.79 -17.88
C ASP A 69 14.41 17.18 -16.91
N ALA A 70 14.10 17.60 -15.68
CA ALA A 70 15.13 17.95 -14.69
C ALA A 70 16.03 16.74 -14.37
N VAL A 71 15.44 15.56 -14.14
CA VAL A 71 16.17 14.32 -13.86
C VAL A 71 17.09 13.94 -15.03
N LEU A 72 16.62 14.08 -16.27
CA LEU A 72 17.38 13.70 -17.46
C LEU A 72 18.38 14.76 -17.94
N SER A 73 18.02 16.03 -17.87
CA SER A 73 18.80 17.15 -18.44
C SER A 73 19.80 17.76 -17.47
N SER A 74 19.51 17.73 -16.16
CA SER A 74 20.23 18.58 -15.19
C SER A 74 21.36 17.86 -14.44
N SER A 75 21.50 16.54 -14.61
CA SER A 75 22.65 15.64 -14.31
C SER A 75 22.18 14.31 -13.72
N GLU A 76 22.90 13.22 -14.01
CA GLU A 76 22.72 11.89 -13.39
C GLU A 76 22.63 11.97 -11.85
N ARG A 77 23.23 13.00 -11.25
CA ARG A 77 23.19 13.27 -9.82
C ARG A 77 21.78 13.50 -9.28
N LEU A 78 20.91 14.23 -9.98
CA LEU A 78 19.55 14.49 -9.47
C LEU A 78 18.74 13.20 -9.42
N ALA A 79 18.93 12.32 -10.41
CA ALA A 79 18.31 11.00 -10.43
C ALA A 79 18.70 10.16 -9.20
N LEU A 80 19.96 10.28 -8.75
CA LEU A 80 20.44 9.60 -7.54
C LEU A 80 19.85 10.14 -6.23
N PHE A 81 19.25 11.34 -6.22
CA PHE A 81 18.55 11.84 -5.04
C PHE A 81 17.14 11.28 -4.93
N VAL A 82 16.53 10.85 -6.03
CA VAL A 82 15.17 10.30 -6.03
C VAL A 82 15.16 8.98 -5.27
N ASN A 83 14.41 8.97 -4.16
CA ASN A 83 14.26 7.81 -3.30
C ASN A 83 12.83 7.27 -3.32
N ARG A 84 11.84 8.15 -3.46
CA ARG A 84 10.42 7.81 -3.56
C ARG A 84 9.83 8.46 -4.82
N PHE A 85 9.14 7.65 -5.62
CA PHE A 85 8.50 8.09 -6.85
C PHE A 85 7.12 7.43 -6.98
N SER A 86 6.10 8.26 -7.21
CA SER A 86 4.75 7.81 -7.52
C SER A 86 4.33 8.34 -8.89
N ILE A 87 3.68 7.50 -9.68
CA ILE A 87 3.15 7.87 -10.98
C ILE A 87 1.72 7.37 -11.14
N THR A 88 0.82 8.29 -11.51
CA THR A 88 -0.56 7.98 -11.85
C THR A 88 -0.83 8.17 -13.34
N PHE A 89 -1.40 7.17 -13.97
CA PHE A 89 -1.84 7.18 -15.37
C PHE A 89 -3.38 7.22 -15.45
N ASP A 90 -3.90 8.37 -15.88
CA ASP A 90 -5.33 8.64 -16.00
C ASP A 90 -5.87 8.58 -17.45
N ASP A 91 -7.19 8.68 -17.61
CA ASP A 91 -7.96 8.56 -18.88
C ASP A 91 -7.54 9.51 -20.00
N PHE A 92 -6.74 10.52 -19.68
CA PHE A 92 -6.26 11.50 -20.64
C PHE A 92 -5.06 11.02 -21.47
N PHE A 93 -4.45 9.87 -21.13
CA PHE A 93 -3.40 9.29 -21.96
C PHE A 93 -4.02 8.51 -23.11
N ASN A 94 -4.17 9.17 -24.27
CA ASN A 94 -4.41 8.43 -25.51
C ASN A 94 -3.12 7.65 -25.85
N PRO A 95 -3.12 6.29 -25.77
CA PRO A 95 -1.92 5.47 -25.95
C PRO A 95 -1.39 5.53 -27.39
N THR A 96 -2.19 6.03 -28.34
CA THR A 96 -1.80 6.15 -29.75
C THR A 96 -1.20 7.50 -30.11
N SER A 97 -1.13 8.45 -29.18
CA SER A 97 -0.51 9.76 -29.46
C SER A 97 1.02 9.69 -29.37
N ASP A 98 1.69 10.38 -30.30
CA ASP A 98 3.15 10.52 -30.30
C ASP A 98 3.67 11.12 -28.99
N GLU A 99 2.91 12.03 -28.38
CA GLU A 99 3.25 12.65 -27.11
C GLU A 99 3.26 11.65 -25.94
N THR A 100 2.25 10.76 -25.86
CA THR A 100 2.21 9.70 -24.86
C THR A 100 3.41 8.77 -25.01
N THR A 101 3.73 8.40 -26.25
CA THR A 101 4.89 7.55 -26.55
C THR A 101 6.21 8.22 -26.14
N ALA A 102 6.35 9.52 -26.42
CA ALA A 102 7.52 10.29 -26.03
C ALA A 102 7.66 10.37 -24.50
N LEU A 103 6.56 10.60 -23.78
CA LEU A 103 6.55 10.65 -22.32
C LEU A 103 6.90 9.30 -21.70
N ILE A 104 6.33 8.20 -22.21
CA ILE A 104 6.62 6.83 -21.77
C ILE A 104 8.11 6.52 -21.93
N ARG A 105 8.70 6.88 -23.08
CA ARG A 105 10.15 6.74 -23.30
C ARG A 105 10.97 7.59 -22.33
N GLN A 106 10.54 8.83 -22.10
CA GLN A 106 11.20 9.74 -21.16
C GLN A 106 11.18 9.19 -19.73
N LEU A 107 10.03 8.66 -19.31
CA LEU A 107 9.85 7.99 -18.04
C LEU A 107 10.80 6.80 -17.90
N GLY A 108 10.91 5.95 -18.93
CA GLY A 108 11.81 4.81 -18.88
C GLY A 108 13.27 5.20 -18.70
N ASN A 109 13.73 6.20 -19.44
CA ASN A 109 15.09 6.73 -19.29
C ASN A 109 15.31 7.32 -17.88
N ALA A 110 14.30 8.00 -17.33
CA ALA A 110 14.41 8.62 -16.02
C ALA A 110 14.45 7.55 -14.92
N LEU A 111 13.60 6.53 -15.00
CA LEU A 111 13.58 5.40 -14.06
C LEU A 111 14.92 4.65 -14.07
N GLU A 112 15.52 4.41 -15.24
CA GLU A 112 16.85 3.79 -15.33
C GLU A 112 17.94 4.61 -14.58
N ALA A 113 17.80 5.94 -14.57
CA ALA A 113 18.72 6.82 -13.85
C ALA A 113 18.46 6.88 -12.33
N MET A 114 17.23 6.60 -11.87
CA MET A 114 16.82 6.65 -10.45
C MET A 114 17.26 5.42 -9.65
N ARG A 115 18.57 5.10 -9.66
CA ARG A 115 19.12 3.87 -9.08
C ARG A 115 19.02 3.75 -7.56
N ASN A 116 18.72 4.86 -6.86
CA ASN A 116 18.56 4.87 -5.41
C ASN A 116 17.10 4.73 -4.96
N LEU A 117 16.17 4.52 -5.89
CA LEU A 117 14.76 4.38 -5.57
C LEU A 117 14.52 3.23 -4.57
N THR A 118 13.94 3.54 -3.42
CA THR A 118 13.48 2.56 -2.41
C THR A 118 11.97 2.36 -2.41
N PHE A 119 11.21 3.32 -2.94
CA PHE A 119 9.76 3.24 -3.06
C PHE A 119 9.31 3.62 -4.47
N LEU A 120 8.52 2.74 -5.09
CA LEU A 120 7.89 2.98 -6.38
C LEU A 120 6.39 2.68 -6.27
N ASP A 121 5.58 3.68 -6.56
CA ASP A 121 4.14 3.56 -6.67
C ASP A 121 3.68 3.82 -8.11
N VAL A 122 2.89 2.90 -8.64
CA VAL A 122 2.32 2.94 -9.97
C VAL A 122 0.81 2.78 -9.86
N VAL A 123 0.08 3.82 -10.22
CA VAL A 123 -1.38 3.84 -10.29
C VAL A 123 -1.80 3.89 -11.75
N GLN A 124 -2.46 2.85 -12.24
CA GLN A 124 -2.96 2.73 -13.61
C GLN A 124 -4.48 2.73 -13.61
N ARG A 125 -5.10 3.88 -13.84
CA ARG A 125 -6.57 3.99 -13.91
C ARG A 125 -7.13 3.54 -15.25
N THR A 126 -6.30 3.50 -16.29
CA THR A 126 -6.71 3.15 -17.66
C THR A 126 -6.18 1.86 -18.23
N ALA A 127 -7.08 1.17 -18.92
CA ALA A 127 -6.71 0.09 -19.82
C ALA A 127 -5.95 0.66 -21.04
N GLY A 128 -4.69 0.26 -21.23
CA GLY A 128 -3.93 0.60 -22.45
C GLY A 128 -2.44 0.85 -22.27
N LEU A 129 -1.95 1.02 -21.04
CA LEU A 129 -0.51 1.15 -20.75
C LEU A 129 0.17 -0.21 -20.64
N HIS A 130 0.19 -0.95 -21.73
CA HIS A 130 0.87 -2.25 -21.83
C HIS A 130 2.40 -2.13 -21.79
N SER A 131 2.95 -0.93 -21.99
CA SER A 131 4.40 -0.69 -22.11
C SER A 131 5.12 -0.43 -20.79
N LEU A 132 4.42 -0.15 -19.69
CA LEU A 132 5.08 0.16 -18.41
C LEU A 132 5.85 -1.05 -17.83
N PRO A 133 5.31 -2.28 -17.82
CA PRO A 133 6.09 -3.45 -17.44
C PRO A 133 7.36 -3.63 -18.28
N SER A 134 7.29 -3.36 -19.59
CA SER A 134 8.48 -3.45 -20.47
C SER A 134 9.53 -2.39 -20.17
N ILE A 135 9.12 -1.20 -19.70
CA ILE A 135 10.05 -0.16 -19.24
C ILE A 135 10.82 -0.65 -18.00
N LEU A 136 10.13 -1.32 -17.09
CA LEU A 136 10.70 -1.74 -15.81
C LEU A 136 11.56 -2.99 -15.93
N GLN A 137 11.38 -3.81 -16.97
CA GLN A 137 12.00 -5.13 -17.09
C GLN A 137 13.53 -5.12 -16.89
N ASP A 138 14.22 -4.09 -17.38
CA ASP A 138 15.68 -3.97 -17.31
C ASP A 138 16.20 -3.03 -16.23
N THR A 139 15.32 -2.55 -15.37
CA THR A 139 15.69 -1.64 -14.28
C THR A 139 16.09 -2.40 -13.01
N HIS A 140 17.13 -1.90 -12.35
CA HIS A 140 17.59 -2.38 -11.06
C HIS A 140 17.52 -1.25 -10.05
N PHE A 141 16.72 -1.46 -9.01
CA PHE A 141 16.49 -0.48 -7.96
C PHE A 141 16.94 -1.03 -6.60
N LYS A 142 16.86 -0.17 -5.58
CA LYS A 142 16.99 -0.55 -4.17
C LYS A 142 15.63 -0.62 -3.50
N LEU A 143 14.60 -1.05 -4.25
CA LEU A 143 13.22 -1.06 -3.77
C LEU A 143 13.10 -1.90 -2.51
N THR A 144 12.59 -1.27 -1.46
CA THR A 144 12.07 -1.92 -0.25
C THR A 144 10.55 -2.03 -0.36
N SER A 145 9.90 -1.02 -0.94
CA SER A 145 8.46 -0.99 -1.12
C SER A 145 8.05 -0.77 -2.58
N PHE A 146 7.06 -1.53 -3.03
CA PHE A 146 6.49 -1.43 -4.36
C PHE A 146 4.96 -1.48 -4.30
N ARG A 147 4.31 -0.47 -4.88
CA ARG A 147 2.86 -0.40 -5.06
C ARG A 147 2.53 -0.41 -6.55
N TRP A 148 1.63 -1.29 -6.94
CA TRP A 148 1.00 -1.28 -8.24
C TRP A 148 -0.50 -1.39 -8.06
N SER A 149 -1.24 -0.35 -8.43
CA SER A 149 -2.69 -0.38 -8.50
C SER A 149 -3.15 -0.19 -9.94
N GLY A 150 -4.15 -0.95 -10.40
CA GLY A 150 -4.77 -0.67 -11.69
C GLY A 150 -5.31 -1.86 -12.47
N TYR A 151 -6.07 -1.54 -13.52
CA TYR A 151 -6.72 -2.53 -14.37
C TYR A 151 -5.78 -2.98 -15.50
N SER A 152 -5.19 -4.17 -15.36
CA SER A 152 -4.61 -4.87 -16.51
C SER A 152 -5.68 -5.69 -17.20
N ASN A 153 -6.08 -5.28 -18.41
CA ASN A 153 -6.88 -6.13 -19.29
C ASN A 153 -6.06 -7.35 -19.71
N GLY A 154 -5.99 -8.39 -18.87
CA GLY A 154 -5.76 -9.81 -19.22
C GLY A 154 -4.63 -10.22 -20.18
N VAL A 155 -3.71 -9.34 -20.59
CA VAL A 155 -2.61 -9.74 -21.49
C VAL A 155 -1.54 -10.44 -20.66
N ALA A 156 -1.36 -11.74 -20.87
CA ALA A 156 -0.37 -12.57 -20.16
C ALA A 156 1.05 -11.95 -20.17
N GLU A 157 1.43 -11.31 -21.26
CA GLU A 157 2.71 -10.60 -21.42
C GLU A 157 2.95 -9.53 -20.34
N VAL A 158 1.92 -8.79 -19.93
CA VAL A 158 2.04 -7.77 -18.88
C VAL A 158 2.33 -8.43 -17.52
N ILE A 159 1.83 -9.63 -17.28
CA ILE A 159 2.02 -10.37 -16.03
C ILE A 159 3.41 -11.01 -15.98
N ASP A 160 3.88 -11.55 -17.11
CA ASP A 160 5.25 -12.07 -17.23
C ASP A 160 6.29 -10.97 -17.01
N LEU A 161 6.09 -9.80 -17.64
CA LEU A 161 6.97 -8.65 -17.45
C LEU A 161 6.98 -8.13 -16.01
N LYS A 162 5.81 -8.11 -15.34
CA LYS A 162 5.74 -7.78 -13.90
C LYS A 162 6.51 -8.80 -13.06
N THR A 163 6.36 -10.08 -13.38
CA THR A 163 7.05 -11.16 -12.65
C THR A 163 8.57 -11.07 -12.85
N ASP A 164 9.03 -10.83 -14.07
CA ASP A 164 10.45 -10.65 -14.37
C ASP A 164 11.05 -9.42 -13.69
N PHE A 165 10.29 -8.32 -13.61
CA PHE A 165 10.69 -7.17 -12.82
C PHE A 165 10.85 -7.54 -11.34
N LEU A 166 9.84 -8.17 -10.73
CA LEU A 166 9.86 -8.57 -9.31
C LEU A 166 11.00 -9.55 -8.98
N ARG A 167 11.35 -10.45 -9.92
CA ARG A 167 12.49 -11.38 -9.77
C ARG A 167 13.83 -10.67 -9.55
N ARG A 168 13.97 -9.42 -9.99
CA ARG A 168 15.22 -8.64 -9.87
C ARG A 168 15.24 -7.76 -8.61
N GLN A 169 14.16 -7.73 -7.82
CA GLN A 169 14.02 -6.84 -6.67
C GLN A 169 14.15 -7.58 -5.33
N ASP A 170 15.36 -8.04 -5.00
CA ASP A 170 15.61 -8.88 -3.80
C ASP A 170 15.38 -8.17 -2.45
N ASN A 171 15.34 -6.84 -2.46
CA ASN A 171 15.23 -6.03 -1.26
C ASN A 171 13.79 -5.68 -0.87
N ILE A 172 12.79 -6.04 -1.69
CA ILE A 172 11.40 -5.71 -1.38
C ILE A 172 10.96 -6.47 -0.13
N ASP A 173 10.59 -5.71 0.90
CA ASP A 173 9.94 -6.19 2.10
C ASP A 173 8.43 -5.87 2.12
N HIS A 174 7.98 -4.96 1.25
CA HIS A 174 6.60 -4.49 1.18
C HIS A 174 6.07 -4.49 -0.26
N LEU A 175 5.08 -5.33 -0.54
CA LEU A 175 4.43 -5.41 -1.85
C LEU A 175 2.93 -5.13 -1.76
N GLN A 176 2.44 -4.16 -2.53
CA GLN A 176 1.03 -3.90 -2.74
C GLN A 176 0.71 -4.02 -4.22
N MET A 177 -0.20 -4.92 -4.57
CA MET A 177 -0.59 -5.25 -5.94
C MET A 177 -2.12 -5.28 -6.01
N LEU A 178 -2.74 -4.14 -6.30
CA LEU A 178 -4.20 -4.01 -6.37
C LEU A 178 -4.66 -4.06 -7.84
N GLY A 179 -5.40 -5.09 -8.23
CA GLY A 179 -5.91 -5.21 -9.61
C GLY A 179 -6.26 -6.63 -10.01
N PHE A 180 -6.84 -6.79 -11.19
CA PHE A 180 -7.24 -8.09 -11.71
C PHE A 180 -6.02 -8.92 -12.13
N VAL A 181 -5.92 -10.15 -11.61
CA VAL A 181 -4.91 -11.12 -12.04
C VAL A 181 -5.59 -12.36 -12.57
N ASP A 182 -5.36 -12.68 -13.85
CA ASP A 182 -5.80 -13.94 -14.44
C ASP A 182 -4.94 -15.10 -13.90
N GLN A 183 -5.59 -16.06 -13.25
CA GLN A 183 -4.98 -17.24 -12.67
C GLN A 183 -4.21 -18.10 -13.66
N SER A 184 -4.60 -18.07 -14.94
CA SER A 184 -3.96 -18.89 -15.98
C SER A 184 -2.47 -18.55 -16.16
N THR A 185 -2.08 -17.33 -15.80
CA THR A 185 -0.74 -16.76 -15.99
C THR A 185 0.14 -16.82 -14.74
N LEU A 186 -0.45 -17.03 -13.57
CA LEU A 186 0.24 -16.96 -12.28
C LEU A 186 1.04 -18.21 -11.88
N LYS A 187 1.01 -19.28 -12.70
CA LYS A 187 1.62 -20.58 -12.36
C LYS A 187 3.16 -20.60 -12.29
N SER A 188 3.85 -19.48 -12.47
CA SER A 188 5.30 -19.40 -12.71
C SER A 188 6.12 -18.62 -11.67
N ILE A 189 5.51 -18.17 -10.56
CA ILE A 189 6.22 -17.42 -9.51
C ILE A 189 6.81 -18.41 -8.49
N SER A 190 8.14 -18.55 -8.47
CA SER A 190 8.85 -19.38 -7.48
C SER A 190 8.78 -18.76 -6.08
N ALA A 191 8.92 -19.59 -5.04
CA ALA A 191 9.11 -19.15 -3.65
C ALA A 191 10.38 -18.28 -3.47
N ASP A 192 11.34 -18.38 -4.39
CA ASP A 192 12.60 -17.63 -4.35
C ASP A 192 12.44 -16.14 -4.71
N ILE A 193 11.28 -15.75 -5.27
CA ILE A 193 11.01 -14.37 -5.68
C ILE A 193 10.61 -13.56 -4.43
N LEU A 194 11.23 -12.39 -4.22
CA LEU A 194 11.00 -11.53 -3.05
C LEU A 194 11.24 -12.26 -1.71
N PRO A 195 12.46 -12.75 -1.45
CA PRO A 195 12.76 -13.55 -0.27
C PRO A 195 12.63 -12.78 1.06
N ARG A 196 12.62 -11.44 1.01
CA ARG A 196 12.51 -10.55 2.17
C ARG A 196 11.10 -10.03 2.44
N LEU A 197 10.11 -10.48 1.68
CA LEU A 197 8.75 -9.98 1.78
C LEU A 197 8.15 -10.23 3.18
N ARG A 198 7.77 -9.14 3.86
CA ARG A 198 7.16 -9.13 5.21
C ARG A 198 5.73 -8.62 5.21
N SER A 199 5.40 -7.73 4.27
CA SER A 199 4.06 -7.15 4.13
C SER A 199 3.54 -7.35 2.72
N LEU A 200 2.34 -7.92 2.60
CA LEU A 200 1.70 -8.22 1.33
C LEU A 200 0.27 -7.69 1.32
N SER A 201 -0.05 -6.86 0.33
CA SER A 201 -1.41 -6.43 0.01
C SER A 201 -1.72 -6.89 -1.42
N ALA A 202 -2.56 -7.91 -1.56
CA ALA A 202 -2.82 -8.52 -2.86
C ALA A 202 -4.15 -9.28 -2.91
N PRO A 203 -4.75 -9.41 -4.12
CA PRO A 203 -5.87 -10.27 -4.38
C PRO A 203 -5.61 -11.72 -3.98
N TYR A 204 -6.68 -12.43 -3.59
CA TYR A 204 -6.64 -13.85 -3.21
C TYR A 204 -5.69 -14.73 -4.03
N PRO A 205 -5.76 -14.76 -5.37
CA PRO A 205 -4.93 -15.67 -6.17
C PRO A 205 -3.42 -15.37 -6.08
N LEU A 206 -3.05 -14.10 -5.94
CA LEU A 206 -1.65 -13.70 -5.85
C LEU A 206 -1.10 -13.98 -4.44
N THR A 207 -1.92 -13.78 -3.41
CA THR A 207 -1.57 -14.11 -2.04
C THR A 207 -1.26 -15.59 -1.85
N GLU A 208 -2.04 -16.50 -2.43
CA GLU A 208 -1.78 -17.94 -2.32
C GLU A 208 -0.43 -18.38 -2.90
N ILE A 209 0.14 -17.58 -3.80
CA ILE A 209 1.40 -17.86 -4.48
C ILE A 209 2.58 -17.21 -3.77
N LEU A 210 2.38 -16.01 -3.26
CA LEU A 210 3.42 -15.25 -2.55
C LEU A 210 3.52 -15.60 -1.07
N LEU A 211 2.47 -16.13 -0.44
CA LEU A 211 2.51 -16.48 0.98
C LEU A 211 3.41 -17.69 1.31
N PRO A 212 3.39 -18.83 0.58
CA PRO A 212 4.14 -20.03 0.93
C PRO A 212 5.64 -19.80 1.13
N GLY A 213 6.19 -20.33 2.22
CA GLY A 213 7.64 -20.32 2.47
C GLY A 213 8.24 -18.96 2.85
N ARG A 214 7.43 -17.91 3.02
CA ARG A 214 7.89 -16.56 3.39
C ARG A 214 7.53 -16.19 4.82
N ASP A 215 8.24 -15.20 5.38
CA ASP A 215 8.04 -14.69 6.74
C ASP A 215 7.13 -13.45 6.73
N ILE A 216 5.95 -13.56 6.08
CA ILE A 216 4.96 -12.49 6.01
C ILE A 216 4.29 -12.32 7.38
N THR A 217 4.35 -11.11 7.93
CA THR A 217 3.74 -10.73 9.21
C THR A 217 2.53 -9.82 9.04
N SER A 218 2.44 -9.10 7.92
CA SER A 218 1.32 -8.22 7.58
C SER A 218 0.68 -8.67 6.27
N LEU A 219 -0.61 -8.98 6.30
CA LEU A 219 -1.36 -9.43 5.14
C LEU A 219 -2.64 -8.63 4.98
N GLN A 220 -2.77 -7.93 3.86
CA GLN A 220 -4.05 -7.39 3.39
C GLN A 220 -4.56 -8.30 2.27
N TRP A 221 -5.57 -9.08 2.60
CA TRP A 221 -6.12 -10.12 1.75
C TRP A 221 -7.37 -9.62 1.06
N SER A 222 -7.17 -8.86 -0.01
CA SER A 222 -8.26 -8.20 -0.72
C SER A 222 -8.89 -9.11 -1.77
N THR A 223 -10.09 -8.75 -2.16
CA THR A 223 -10.72 -9.30 -3.36
C THR A 223 -10.19 -8.61 -4.60
N PRO A 224 -10.09 -9.31 -5.74
CA PRO A 224 -9.83 -8.64 -7.01
C PRO A 224 -10.83 -7.51 -7.21
N LEU A 225 -10.36 -6.33 -7.63
CA LEU A 225 -11.24 -5.24 -8.02
C LEU A 225 -12.07 -5.69 -9.23
N ASP A 226 -13.40 -5.67 -9.09
CA ASP A 226 -14.30 -5.93 -10.21
C ASP A 226 -14.13 -4.85 -11.29
N ASN A 227 -14.11 -5.27 -12.56
CA ASN A 227 -14.17 -4.34 -13.68
C ASN A 227 -15.60 -3.78 -13.77
N PRO A 228 -15.82 -2.46 -13.58
CA PRO A 228 -17.16 -1.86 -13.66
C PRO A 228 -17.82 -2.04 -15.05
N ALA A 229 -17.04 -2.34 -16.10
CA ALA A 229 -17.56 -2.60 -17.45
C ALA A 229 -18.06 -4.03 -17.66
N THR A 230 -17.77 -4.98 -16.75
CA THR A 230 -18.27 -6.36 -16.85
C THR A 230 -18.83 -6.83 -15.50
N PRO A 231 -20.06 -6.44 -15.15
CA PRO A 231 -20.64 -6.77 -13.85
C PRO A 231 -20.97 -8.26 -13.63
N TYR A 232 -20.62 -9.16 -14.55
CA TYR A 232 -21.09 -10.56 -14.51
C TYR A 232 -20.12 -11.56 -15.18
N GLN A 233 -18.89 -11.67 -14.70
CA GLN A 233 -18.08 -12.89 -14.92
C GLN A 233 -17.62 -13.55 -13.61
N SER A 234 -18.37 -13.35 -12.53
CA SER A 234 -18.23 -14.06 -11.25
C SER A 234 -18.53 -15.56 -11.33
N SER A 235 -18.90 -16.10 -12.50
CA SER A 235 -19.17 -17.52 -12.71
C SER A 235 -17.91 -18.39 -12.92
N LEU A 236 -16.71 -17.80 -13.01
CA LEU A 236 -15.44 -18.54 -13.01
C LEU A 236 -14.66 -18.47 -11.69
N VAL A 237 -15.16 -17.73 -10.69
CA VAL A 237 -14.69 -17.90 -9.30
C VAL A 237 -15.43 -19.10 -8.69
N LEU A 238 -15.37 -20.24 -9.38
CA LEU A 238 -15.75 -21.53 -8.83
C LEU A 238 -14.82 -21.79 -7.65
N GLY A 239 -15.43 -21.96 -6.47
CA GLY A 239 -14.80 -22.09 -5.17
C GLY A 239 -13.36 -22.60 -5.24
N PHE A 240 -12.42 -21.70 -4.98
CA PHE A 240 -11.07 -22.11 -4.68
C PHE A 240 -11.14 -23.08 -3.49
N PRO A 241 -10.62 -24.30 -3.62
CA PRO A 241 -10.38 -25.14 -2.47
C PRO A 241 -9.18 -24.53 -1.73
N PHE A 242 -9.41 -23.39 -1.06
CA PHE A 242 -8.53 -22.93 -0.03
C PHE A 242 -8.43 -24.09 0.97
N HIS A 243 -7.26 -24.72 1.02
CA HIS A 243 -6.94 -25.77 1.97
C HIS A 243 -6.07 -25.14 3.06
N PRO A 244 -6.66 -24.64 4.16
CA PRO A 244 -5.93 -23.96 5.22
C PRO A 244 -4.74 -24.78 5.74
N GLY A 245 -4.84 -26.12 5.66
CA GLY A 245 -3.76 -27.03 6.04
C GLY A 245 -2.44 -26.75 5.33
N THR A 246 -2.45 -26.32 4.06
CA THR A 246 -1.20 -26.08 3.30
C THR A 246 -0.51 -24.77 3.67
N LEU A 247 -1.26 -23.78 4.17
CA LEU A 247 -0.76 -22.45 4.56
C LEU A 247 -0.73 -22.23 6.08
N SER A 248 -1.08 -23.26 6.86
CA SER A 248 -1.24 -23.15 8.32
C SER A 248 0.01 -22.63 9.04
N LYS A 249 1.21 -22.94 8.54
CA LYS A 249 2.48 -22.46 9.12
C LYS A 249 2.70 -20.99 8.85
N GLU A 250 2.40 -20.55 7.63
CA GLU A 250 2.52 -19.17 7.17
C GLU A 250 1.49 -18.27 7.86
N LEU A 251 0.23 -18.72 7.93
CA LEU A 251 -0.83 -18.02 8.66
C LEU A 251 -0.50 -17.83 10.14
N GLY A 252 0.21 -18.79 10.76
CA GLY A 252 0.68 -18.68 12.14
C GLY A 252 1.75 -17.61 12.38
N ARG A 253 2.27 -16.97 11.34
CA ARG A 253 3.24 -15.86 11.45
C ARG A 253 2.59 -14.48 11.34
N ILE A 254 1.36 -14.43 10.83
CA ILE A 254 0.64 -13.19 10.59
C ILE A 254 0.30 -12.53 11.93
N ARG A 255 0.67 -11.25 12.06
CA ARG A 255 0.39 -10.37 13.19
C ARG A 255 -0.70 -9.36 12.85
N TYR A 256 -0.75 -8.89 11.60
CA TYR A 256 -1.79 -8.01 11.08
C TYR A 256 -2.47 -8.67 9.88
N LEU A 257 -3.80 -8.79 9.93
CA LEU A 257 -4.64 -9.30 8.86
C LEU A 257 -5.74 -8.30 8.55
N SER A 258 -5.73 -7.71 7.36
CA SER A 258 -6.90 -7.02 6.80
C SER A 258 -7.61 -7.97 5.84
N TYR A 259 -8.90 -8.19 6.08
CA TYR A 259 -9.71 -9.21 5.45
C TYR A 259 -11.12 -8.66 5.21
N ASP A 260 -11.47 -8.40 3.95
CA ASP A 260 -12.83 -8.03 3.57
C ASP A 260 -13.53 -9.20 2.88
N PRO A 261 -14.55 -9.82 3.50
CA PRO A 261 -15.45 -10.68 2.76
C PRO A 261 -16.36 -9.79 1.89
N ILE A 262 -16.29 -9.96 0.56
CA ILE A 262 -17.17 -9.25 -0.38
C ILE A 262 -18.64 -9.40 0.03
N ASP A 263 -19.39 -8.34 -0.24
CA ASP A 263 -20.83 -8.20 -0.14
C ASP A 263 -21.57 -9.53 -0.39
N THR A 264 -22.39 -9.86 0.61
CA THR A 264 -23.22 -11.02 0.94
C THR A 264 -23.88 -11.87 -0.16
N THR A 265 -23.74 -11.52 -1.44
CA THR A 265 -24.32 -12.26 -2.56
C THR A 265 -23.41 -13.37 -3.09
N VAL A 266 -22.08 -13.21 -3.01
CA VAL A 266 -21.10 -14.25 -3.37
C VAL A 266 -19.91 -14.22 -2.40
N PRO A 267 -19.73 -15.24 -1.54
CA PRO A 267 -18.57 -15.31 -0.65
C PRO A 267 -17.31 -15.61 -1.48
N VAL A 268 -16.65 -14.56 -1.95
CA VAL A 268 -15.34 -14.62 -2.60
C VAL A 268 -14.29 -14.34 -1.53
N GLY A 269 -13.88 -15.38 -0.80
CA GLY A 269 -12.83 -15.28 0.21
C GLY A 269 -12.76 -16.50 1.13
N PRO A 270 -11.62 -16.74 1.82
CA PRO A 270 -11.49 -17.79 2.82
C PRO A 270 -12.43 -17.50 3.98
N ASP A 271 -13.24 -18.49 4.37
CA ASP A 271 -14.11 -18.40 5.54
C ASP A 271 -13.26 -18.22 6.80
N ILE A 272 -13.48 -17.14 7.56
CA ILE A 272 -12.75 -16.84 8.81
C ILE A 272 -12.73 -18.04 9.76
N ARG A 273 -13.81 -18.85 9.80
CA ARG A 273 -13.91 -20.05 10.64
C ARG A 273 -12.86 -21.11 10.29
N ARG A 274 -12.36 -21.09 9.06
CA ARG A 274 -11.34 -22.03 8.57
C ARG A 274 -9.92 -21.54 8.80
N ILE A 275 -9.70 -20.23 8.84
CA ILE A 275 -8.36 -19.64 9.03
C ILE A 275 -8.08 -19.28 10.48
N ALA A 276 -9.08 -18.92 11.28
CA ALA A 276 -8.92 -18.50 12.67
C ALA A 276 -8.08 -19.46 13.54
N PRO A 277 -8.25 -20.80 13.46
CA PRO A 277 -7.39 -21.73 14.21
C PRO A 277 -5.89 -21.63 13.90
N HIS A 278 -5.55 -21.09 12.72
CA HIS A 278 -4.18 -20.98 12.24
C HIS A 278 -3.55 -19.62 12.52
N LEU A 279 -4.34 -18.61 12.91
CA LEU A 279 -3.90 -17.24 13.17
C LEU A 279 -3.33 -17.10 14.59
N THR A 280 -2.35 -17.93 14.92
CA THR A 280 -1.83 -18.11 16.29
C THR A 280 -0.96 -16.97 16.81
N ARG A 281 -0.68 -15.94 16.00
CA ARG A 281 0.09 -14.74 16.39
C ARG A 281 -0.59 -13.44 15.99
N LEU A 282 -1.85 -13.53 15.55
CA LEU A 282 -2.57 -12.37 15.06
C LEU A 282 -2.91 -11.45 16.22
N ILE A 283 -2.46 -10.20 16.11
CA ILE A 283 -2.65 -9.11 17.08
C ILE A 283 -3.81 -8.23 16.62
N CYS A 284 -3.80 -7.87 15.34
CA CYS A 284 -4.78 -6.97 14.74
C CYS A 284 -5.51 -7.65 13.59
N LEU A 285 -6.84 -7.70 13.68
CA LEU A 285 -7.73 -8.13 12.61
C LEU A 285 -8.55 -6.93 12.14
N GLU A 286 -8.43 -6.57 10.88
CA GLU A 286 -9.26 -5.58 10.22
C GLU A 286 -10.23 -6.28 9.25
N THR A 287 -11.52 -5.98 9.37
CA THR A 287 -12.55 -6.65 8.58
C THR A 287 -13.88 -5.90 8.59
N CYS A 288 -14.84 -6.36 7.78
CA CYS A 288 -16.18 -5.79 7.74
C CYS A 288 -17.01 -6.16 8.99
N ARG A 289 -18.12 -5.44 9.19
CA ARG A 289 -18.97 -5.58 10.40
C ARG A 289 -19.65 -6.94 10.53
N ASP A 290 -19.75 -7.69 9.44
CA ASP A 290 -20.39 -9.02 9.43
C ASP A 290 -19.62 -10.07 10.23
N ILE A 291 -18.35 -9.81 10.54
CA ILE A 291 -17.55 -10.68 11.42
C ILE A 291 -18.18 -10.89 12.80
N ILE A 292 -19.00 -9.93 13.27
CA ILE A 292 -19.69 -10.02 14.55
C ILE A 292 -20.66 -11.22 14.59
N LYS A 293 -21.11 -11.73 13.44
CA LYS A 293 -21.92 -12.96 13.36
C LYS A 293 -21.10 -14.22 13.62
N HIS A 294 -19.77 -14.13 13.56
CA HIS A 294 -18.81 -15.23 13.67
C HIS A 294 -17.94 -15.13 14.94
N VAL A 295 -18.51 -14.68 16.06
CA VAL A 295 -17.80 -14.54 17.34
C VAL A 295 -17.05 -15.81 17.76
N GLU A 296 -17.62 -16.99 17.51
CA GLU A 296 -17.00 -18.29 17.81
C GLU A 296 -15.70 -18.55 17.04
N ALA A 297 -15.50 -17.90 15.88
CA ALA A 297 -14.24 -17.95 15.15
C ALA A 297 -13.22 -17.01 15.78
N LEU A 298 -13.63 -15.81 16.17
CA LEU A 298 -12.75 -14.83 16.82
C LEU A 298 -12.18 -15.36 18.13
N SER A 299 -12.98 -16.09 18.93
CA SER A 299 -12.52 -16.72 20.17
C SER A 299 -11.43 -17.78 19.98
N GLN A 300 -11.14 -18.19 18.73
CA GLN A 300 -10.07 -19.15 18.41
C GLN A 300 -8.74 -18.45 18.13
N ILE A 301 -8.70 -17.12 18.14
CA ILE A 301 -7.50 -16.32 17.87
C ILE A 301 -6.92 -15.85 19.22
N PRO A 302 -5.92 -16.55 19.78
CA PRO A 302 -5.53 -16.41 21.18
C PRO A 302 -4.85 -15.07 21.52
N HIS A 303 -4.27 -14.38 20.54
CA HIS A 303 -3.53 -13.14 20.75
C HIS A 303 -4.20 -11.93 20.10
N LEU A 304 -5.49 -12.05 19.75
CA LEU A 304 -6.22 -10.95 19.14
C LEU A 304 -6.43 -9.84 20.18
N GLU A 305 -5.66 -8.77 20.04
CA GLU A 305 -5.73 -7.59 20.90
C GLU A 305 -6.67 -6.53 20.31
N ILE A 306 -6.72 -6.45 18.98
CA ILE A 306 -7.41 -5.37 18.28
C ILE A 306 -8.24 -5.91 17.14
N LEU A 307 -9.50 -5.48 17.13
CA LEU A 307 -10.43 -5.72 16.04
C LEU A 307 -10.81 -4.38 15.43
N VAL A 308 -10.69 -4.27 14.12
CA VAL A 308 -11.05 -3.07 13.35
C VAL A 308 -12.22 -3.43 12.47
N LEU A 309 -13.30 -2.68 12.60
CA LEU A 309 -14.54 -2.88 11.89
C LEU A 309 -14.73 -1.74 10.88
N ASN A 310 -14.39 -2.03 9.63
CA ASN A 310 -14.51 -1.07 8.54
C ASN A 310 -15.99 -0.80 8.23
N ALA A 311 -16.30 0.40 7.77
CA ALA A 311 -17.64 0.73 7.31
C ALA A 311 -17.91 0.05 5.97
N ASP A 312 -18.69 -1.03 5.94
CA ASP A 312 -19.23 -1.54 4.69
C ASP A 312 -20.07 -0.41 4.07
N GLY A 313 -19.63 0.19 2.95
CA GLY A 313 -20.16 1.43 2.32
C GLY A 313 -21.67 1.48 2.04
N SER A 314 -22.40 0.43 2.39
CA SER A 314 -23.85 0.46 2.62
C SER A 314 -24.20 1.30 3.87
N ARG A 315 -25.46 1.70 4.02
CA ARG A 315 -25.97 2.40 5.22
C ARG A 315 -26.06 1.48 6.44
N SER A 316 -25.01 0.70 6.71
CA SER A 316 -24.91 -0.21 7.82
C SER A 316 -24.97 0.58 9.11
N ARG A 317 -25.95 0.26 9.96
CA ARG A 317 -26.08 0.88 11.27
C ARG A 317 -24.87 0.51 12.11
N MET A 318 -24.38 1.46 12.90
CA MET A 318 -23.36 1.21 13.92
C MET A 318 -23.66 -0.07 14.71
N PRO A 319 -22.66 -0.94 14.93
CA PRO A 319 -22.82 -2.11 15.79
C PRO A 319 -23.43 -1.72 17.13
N LYS A 320 -24.40 -2.51 17.61
CA LYS A 320 -24.99 -2.22 18.91
C LYS A 320 -23.97 -2.54 20.00
N ARG A 321 -23.93 -1.72 21.06
CA ARG A 321 -23.09 -1.95 22.25
C ARG A 321 -23.16 -3.39 22.78
N ARG A 322 -24.36 -4.01 22.77
CA ARG A 322 -24.54 -5.41 23.19
C ARG A 322 -23.74 -6.39 22.35
N ASP A 323 -23.64 -6.17 21.04
CA ASP A 323 -22.91 -7.07 20.15
C ASP A 323 -21.40 -6.88 20.31
N MET A 324 -20.94 -5.64 20.51
CA MET A 324 -19.55 -5.34 20.87
C MET A 324 -19.13 -6.00 22.18
N THR A 325 -19.98 -5.93 23.21
CA THR A 325 -19.74 -6.62 24.48
C THR A 325 -19.62 -8.13 24.29
N LYS A 326 -20.44 -8.75 23.42
CA LYS A 326 -20.32 -10.20 23.14
C LYS A 326 -18.96 -10.54 22.54
N VAL A 327 -18.48 -9.75 21.58
CA VAL A 327 -17.16 -9.96 20.95
C VAL A 327 -16.05 -9.82 22.00
N ALA A 328 -16.07 -8.74 22.77
CA ALA A 328 -15.09 -8.49 23.83
C ALA A 328 -15.10 -9.60 24.90
N THR A 329 -16.27 -10.16 25.25
CA THR A 329 -16.34 -11.28 26.21
C THR A 329 -15.88 -12.61 25.65
N ALA A 330 -15.92 -12.78 24.32
CA ALA A 330 -15.53 -14.03 23.68
C ALA A 330 -14.02 -14.08 23.35
N CYS A 331 -13.37 -12.92 23.24
CA CYS A 331 -11.96 -12.79 22.93
C CYS A 331 -11.26 -12.22 24.17
N GLU A 332 -10.74 -13.09 25.05
CA GLU A 332 -10.17 -12.67 26.34
C GLU A 332 -8.98 -11.71 26.22
N SER A 333 -8.24 -11.79 25.12
CA SER A 333 -7.07 -10.95 24.83
C SER A 333 -7.42 -9.60 24.21
N LEU A 334 -8.69 -9.37 23.85
CA LEU A 334 -9.11 -8.19 23.10
C LEU A 334 -9.11 -6.96 23.99
N GLU A 335 -8.25 -6.00 23.67
CA GLU A 335 -8.12 -4.74 24.40
C GLU A 335 -9.19 -3.74 23.96
N HIS A 336 -9.37 -3.61 22.65
CA HIS A 336 -10.34 -2.68 22.08
C HIS A 336 -10.84 -3.10 20.70
N ILE A 337 -11.95 -2.49 20.30
CA ILE A 337 -12.55 -2.65 18.99
C ILE A 337 -12.74 -1.27 18.37
N ASP A 338 -12.05 -1.03 17.27
CA ASP A 338 -12.13 0.22 16.54
C ASP A 338 -13.13 0.08 15.40
N ILE A 339 -13.98 1.10 15.26
CA ILE A 339 -15.08 1.10 14.30
C ILE A 339 -14.92 2.35 13.46
N GLU A 340 -14.69 2.14 12.17
CA GLU A 340 -14.75 3.21 11.20
C GLU A 340 -16.22 3.55 10.93
N ASP A 341 -16.55 4.84 11.05
CA ASP A 341 -17.86 5.35 10.67
C ASP A 341 -17.90 5.73 9.18
N ASN A 342 -19.10 6.05 8.68
CA ASN A 342 -19.27 6.38 7.26
C ASN A 342 -18.70 7.76 6.87
N HIS A 343 -18.10 8.47 7.82
CA HIS A 343 -17.46 9.77 7.69
C HIS A 343 -15.95 9.68 7.93
N GLY A 344 -15.38 8.47 7.96
CA GLY A 344 -13.96 8.23 8.23
C GLY A 344 -13.57 8.33 9.71
N LYS A 345 -14.49 8.71 10.60
CA LYS A 345 -14.15 8.84 12.02
C LYS A 345 -14.01 7.47 12.67
N LEU A 346 -12.92 7.29 13.41
CA LEU A 346 -12.66 6.10 14.19
C LEU A 346 -13.23 6.22 15.62
N LEU A 347 -14.11 5.29 15.96
CA LEU A 347 -14.66 5.12 17.31
C LEU A 347 -14.03 3.90 17.99
N ARG A 348 -13.44 4.10 19.17
CA ARG A 348 -12.91 3.01 20.01
C ARG A 348 -13.94 2.50 20.98
N PHE A 349 -14.16 1.19 20.99
CA PHE A 349 -14.88 0.50 22.04
C PHE A 349 -13.93 -0.31 22.91
N TYR A 350 -13.89 -0.05 24.22
CA TYR A 350 -12.93 -0.70 25.13
C TYR A 350 -13.53 -0.93 26.51
N TYR A 351 -12.89 -1.77 27.33
CA TYR A 351 -13.24 -1.96 28.74
C TYR A 351 -12.41 -1.02 29.62
N ASP A 352 -13.09 -0.08 30.29
CA ASP A 352 -12.44 0.78 31.27
C ASP A 352 -12.42 0.09 32.63
N TYR A 353 -11.23 -0.29 33.09
CA TYR A 353 -11.02 -0.93 34.39
C TYR A 353 -11.39 -0.04 35.59
N SER A 354 -11.34 1.28 35.42
CA SER A 354 -11.65 2.21 36.50
C SER A 354 -13.15 2.29 36.78
N SER A 355 -13.97 2.42 35.72
CA SER A 355 -15.43 2.39 35.83
C SER A 355 -16.00 0.97 35.84
N LYS A 356 -15.20 -0.05 35.50
CA LYS A 356 -15.64 -1.43 35.25
C LYS A 356 -16.76 -1.53 34.20
N THR A 357 -16.74 -0.63 33.22
CA THR A 357 -17.74 -0.56 32.16
C THR A 357 -17.09 -0.44 30.80
N HIS A 358 -17.81 -0.90 29.76
CA HIS A 358 -17.37 -0.65 28.39
C HIS A 358 -17.72 0.77 27.94
N LEU A 359 -16.76 1.50 27.38
CA LEU A 359 -16.94 2.88 26.93
C LEU A 359 -16.71 3.01 25.42
N PHE A 360 -17.17 4.14 24.88
CA PHE A 360 -16.82 4.60 23.54
C PHE A 360 -15.99 5.85 23.65
N ASP A 361 -14.94 5.96 22.84
CA ASP A 361 -14.13 7.16 22.69
C ASP A 361 -13.88 7.44 21.20
N THR A 362 -13.56 8.69 20.86
CA THR A 362 -13.17 9.08 19.52
C THR A 362 -11.65 9.12 19.45
N ILE A 363 -11.08 8.44 18.45
CA ILE A 363 -9.64 8.39 18.25
C ILE A 363 -9.27 9.36 17.13
N ASP A 364 -8.13 10.02 17.29
CA ASP A 364 -7.45 10.72 16.22
C ASP A 364 -6.79 9.70 15.27
N GLU A 365 -7.03 9.82 13.96
CA GLU A 365 -6.43 8.95 12.94
C GLU A 365 -4.90 8.90 13.03
N SER A 366 -4.25 10.00 13.39
CA SER A 366 -2.80 10.05 13.54
C SER A 366 -2.28 9.09 14.64
N GLN A 367 -3.04 8.95 15.73
CA GLN A 367 -2.70 8.01 16.82
C GLN A 367 -2.90 6.56 16.39
N TRP A 368 -3.94 6.33 15.59
CA TRP A 368 -4.23 5.03 15.03
C TRP A 368 -3.11 4.57 14.09
N TYR A 369 -2.68 5.44 13.20
CA TYR A 369 -1.62 5.19 12.26
C TYR A 369 -0.24 5.02 12.91
N ALA A 370 0.09 5.83 13.91
CA ALA A 370 1.30 5.64 14.71
C ALA A 370 1.34 4.25 15.36
N TRP A 371 0.22 3.80 15.91
CA TRP A 371 0.13 2.48 16.53
C TRP A 371 0.29 1.34 15.52
N ILE A 372 -0.34 1.44 14.35
CA ILE A 372 -0.24 0.44 13.29
C ILE A 372 1.21 0.35 12.75
N ASN A 373 1.89 1.48 12.61
CA ASN A 373 3.29 1.54 12.19
C ASN A 373 4.24 0.85 13.19
N ASP A 374 3.98 1.00 14.49
CA ASP A 374 4.74 0.30 15.55
C ASP A 374 4.56 -1.23 15.49
N HIS A 375 3.53 -1.72 14.80
CA HIS A 375 3.17 -3.14 14.69
C HIS A 375 3.39 -3.74 13.28
N ASP A 376 4.37 -3.21 12.54
CA ASP A 376 4.88 -3.74 11.26
C ASP A 376 3.95 -3.58 10.04
N ASN A 377 2.99 -2.64 10.05
CA ASN A 377 2.25 -2.30 8.82
C ASN A 377 2.78 -0.99 8.21
N PRO A 378 3.56 -1.09 7.12
CA PRO A 378 4.27 0.03 6.48
C PRO A 378 3.38 0.88 5.56
N TRP A 379 2.15 0.43 5.27
CA TRP A 379 1.32 1.00 4.19
C TRP A 379 0.64 2.30 4.56
N ILE A 380 0.71 2.67 5.84
CA ILE A 380 -0.13 3.69 6.45
C ILE A 380 0.51 5.07 6.45
N ASN A 381 1.84 5.17 6.25
CA ASN A 381 2.50 6.47 6.14
C ASN A 381 2.10 7.29 4.89
N ASP A 382 1.24 6.77 4.01
CA ASP A 382 0.91 7.38 2.71
C ASP A 382 -0.58 7.76 2.55
N TYR A 383 -1.43 7.58 3.58
CA TYR A 383 -2.81 8.09 3.57
C TYR A 383 -2.86 9.40 4.34
N ASP A 384 -2.43 10.49 3.71
CA ASP A 384 -2.74 11.84 4.19
C ASP A 384 -4.08 12.26 3.56
N SER A 385 -5.04 12.60 4.41
CA SER A 385 -6.45 12.87 4.06
C SER A 385 -6.66 14.26 3.45
N SER A 386 -5.84 14.65 2.47
CA SER A 386 -5.92 15.97 1.84
C SER A 386 -6.97 16.10 0.72
N ASP A 387 -7.94 15.17 0.63
CA ASP A 387 -9.06 15.25 -0.33
C ASP A 387 -10.30 16.00 0.23
N GLU A 388 -10.16 16.73 1.36
CA GLU A 388 -11.15 17.72 1.80
C GLU A 388 -10.64 19.16 1.59
N GLU A 389 -10.79 19.70 0.37
CA GLU A 389 -11.10 21.12 0.13
C GLU A 389 -11.91 21.33 -1.17
#